data_AF-A0A1H5YVY3-F1
#
_entry.id   AF-A0A1H5YVY3-F1
#
_cell.length_a   1.000
_cell.length_b   1.000
_cell.length_c   1.000
_cell.angle_alpha   90.00
_cell.angle_beta   90.00
_cell.angle_gamma   90.00
#
_symmetry.space_group_name_H-M   'P 1'
#
loop_
_entity.id
_entity.type
_entity.pdbx_description
1 polymer ?
#
loop_
_entity_poly.entity_id
_entity_poly.type
_entity_poly.pdbx_seq_one_letter_code
_entity_poly.pdbx_strand_id
1 'polypeptide(L)'
;MTVAGHDGFPPACQQHECDHRHGGILRPSGASLRPFAPVHLAAKAEPSGDITLTWTRRSRDPAADSWETTEVPLLDQPEAWEIDIPDGSTVKRTLTAGTATVAYSTDDQVVDWGATLAPGAALTIRVAQLSPSLGRGTPAKATLTIA
;
A
#
# COMPACT_ATOMS: atom_id res chain seq x y z
N MET A 1 -8.59 83.10 -11.04
CA MET A 1 -9.40 83.31 -9.83
C MET A 1 -10.22 82.03 -9.64
N THR A 2 -9.65 81.03 -8.98
CA THR A 2 -9.85 80.68 -7.54
C THR A 2 -11.14 79.86 -7.36
N VAL A 3 -11.04 78.53 -7.44
CA VAL A 3 -11.00 77.51 -6.34
C VAL A 3 -12.34 77.31 -5.65
N ALA A 4 -12.91 76.09 -5.78
CA ALA A 4 -13.11 75.14 -4.69
C ALA A 4 -13.73 73.84 -5.26
N GLY A 5 -13.07 72.71 -5.03
CA GLY A 5 -13.51 71.38 -5.45
C GLY A 5 -12.63 70.35 -4.78
N HIS A 6 -13.13 69.89 -3.65
CA HIS A 6 -12.57 68.94 -2.69
C HIS A 6 -12.69 67.51 -3.26
N ASP A 7 -12.01 66.56 -2.60
CA ASP A 7 -12.04 65.11 -2.83
C ASP A 7 -11.10 64.64 -3.96
N GLY A 8 -10.02 63.92 -3.73
CA GLY A 8 -9.73 62.98 -2.66
C GLY A 8 -9.07 61.77 -3.32
N PHE A 9 -7.74 61.78 -3.41
CA PHE A 9 -6.96 60.64 -3.91
C PHE A 9 -7.20 59.43 -2.99
N PRO A 10 -7.46 58.22 -3.52
CA PRO A 10 -7.75 57.06 -2.68
C PRO A 10 -6.47 56.48 -2.06
N PRO A 11 -6.43 56.19 -0.75
CA PRO A 11 -5.47 55.25 -0.19
C PRO A 11 -6.03 53.83 -0.19
N ALA A 12 -5.16 52.89 -0.53
CA ALA A 12 -5.40 51.44 -0.56
C ALA A 12 -5.78 50.85 0.81
N CYS A 13 -6.65 49.84 0.82
CA CYS A 13 -6.48 48.63 1.63
C CYS A 13 -7.35 47.47 1.10
N GLN A 14 -6.65 46.45 0.60
CA GLN A 14 -6.87 45.02 0.82
C GLN A 14 -8.29 44.41 0.71
N GLN A 15 -8.40 43.51 -0.28
CA GLN A 15 -9.19 42.29 -0.33
C GLN A 15 -9.61 41.75 1.06
N HIS A 16 -10.92 41.51 1.24
CA HIS A 16 -11.47 40.41 2.04
C HIS A 16 -12.91 40.18 1.57
N GLU A 17 -13.01 39.41 0.49
CA GLU A 17 -14.24 38.78 0.05
C GLU A 17 -14.49 37.59 0.98
N CYS A 18 -15.18 37.83 2.09
CA CYS A 18 -15.72 36.76 2.93
C CYS A 18 -17.01 36.24 2.28
N ASP A 19 -16.87 35.61 1.11
CA ASP A 19 -17.94 34.89 0.42
C ASP A 19 -18.26 33.59 1.15
N HIS A 20 -19.55 33.38 1.29
CA HIS A 20 -20.20 32.32 2.05
C HIS A 20 -20.13 31.02 1.22
N ARG A 21 -19.15 30.14 1.48
CA ARG A 21 -19.07 28.85 0.78
C ARG A 21 -19.29 27.66 1.70
N HIS A 22 -20.50 27.12 1.56
CA HIS A 22 -20.89 25.72 1.61
C HIS A 22 -19.92 24.75 2.30
N GLY A 23 -20.36 24.22 3.45
CA GLY A 23 -19.83 23.01 4.05
C GLY A 23 -20.02 21.82 3.11
N GLY A 24 -19.05 21.62 2.21
CA GLY A 24 -18.86 20.36 1.53
C GLY A 24 -18.21 19.38 2.49
N ILE A 25 -18.96 18.38 2.94
CA ILE A 25 -18.37 17.18 3.53
C ILE A 25 -17.41 16.60 2.48
N LEU A 26 -16.11 16.74 2.74
CA LEU A 26 -15.09 15.98 2.06
C LEU A 26 -15.33 14.52 2.43
N ARG A 27 -15.99 13.77 1.56
CA ARG A 27 -15.93 12.32 1.58
C ARG A 27 -14.53 11.98 1.06
N PRO A 28 -13.57 11.55 1.89
CA PRO A 28 -12.27 11.16 1.38
C PRO A 28 -12.50 10.05 0.36
N SER A 29 -12.05 10.28 -0.87
CA SER A 29 -12.24 9.39 -2.00
C SER A 29 -11.43 8.10 -1.82
N GLY A 30 -11.87 7.18 -0.96
CA GLY A 30 -11.61 5.72 -0.96
C GLY A 30 -10.17 5.19 -1.06
N ALA A 31 -9.14 6.02 -1.15
CA ALA A 31 -7.74 5.63 -1.26
C ALA A 31 -7.11 5.32 0.10
N SER A 32 -7.68 5.88 1.17
CA SER A 32 -7.23 5.75 2.56
C SER A 32 -7.60 4.43 3.23
N LEU A 33 -8.45 3.62 2.59
CA LEU A 33 -8.93 2.31 3.08
C LEU A 33 -8.22 1.11 2.44
N ARG A 34 -7.38 1.34 1.42
CA ARG A 34 -6.61 0.26 0.80
C ARG A 34 -5.53 -0.20 1.79
N PRO A 35 -5.37 -1.52 2.01
CA PRO A 35 -4.26 -2.04 2.79
C PRO A 35 -2.95 -1.46 2.27
N PHE A 36 -2.10 -0.98 3.18
CA PHE A 36 -0.79 -0.46 2.83
C PHE A 36 0.05 -1.56 2.18
N ALA A 37 0.81 -1.19 1.14
CA ALA A 37 1.77 -2.09 0.53
C ALA A 37 2.77 -2.58 1.61
N PRO A 38 3.04 -3.90 1.69
CA PRO A 38 3.99 -4.44 2.65
C PRO A 38 5.42 -3.97 2.34
N VAL A 39 6.29 -4.06 3.34
CA VAL A 39 7.70 -3.62 3.28
C VAL A 39 8.65 -4.75 3.68
N HIS A 40 9.96 -4.55 3.51
CA HIS A 40 10.98 -5.56 3.83
C HIS A 40 10.73 -6.92 3.16
N LEU A 41 10.39 -6.89 1.87
CA LEU A 41 10.27 -8.12 1.08
C LEU A 41 11.65 -8.78 0.99
N ALA A 42 11.72 -10.08 1.27
CA ALA A 42 12.94 -10.87 1.20
C ALA A 42 12.67 -12.26 0.60
N ALA A 43 13.69 -12.83 -0.01
CA ALA A 43 13.67 -14.18 -0.57
C ALA A 43 14.90 -14.93 -0.05
N LYS A 44 14.69 -16.11 0.53
CA LYS A 44 15.75 -16.94 1.10
C LYS A 44 15.64 -18.36 0.56
N ALA A 45 16.74 -18.91 0.05
CA ALA A 45 16.81 -20.32 -0.29
C ALA A 45 16.92 -21.16 0.99
N GLU A 46 16.08 -22.20 1.08
CA GLU A 46 16.15 -23.18 2.16
C GLU A 46 16.99 -24.39 1.74
N PRO A 47 17.55 -25.17 2.70
CA PRO A 47 18.30 -26.38 2.39
C PRO A 47 17.50 -27.45 1.62
N SER A 48 16.16 -27.39 1.68
CA SER A 48 15.26 -28.23 0.87
C SER A 48 15.24 -27.86 -0.61
N GLY A 49 15.74 -26.68 -0.98
CA GLY A 49 15.64 -26.09 -2.32
C GLY A 49 14.44 -25.16 -2.51
N ASP A 50 13.54 -25.10 -1.52
CA ASP A 50 12.41 -24.17 -1.56
C ASP A 50 12.88 -22.74 -1.31
N ILE A 51 12.13 -21.77 -1.82
CA ILE A 51 12.40 -20.36 -1.55
C ILE A 51 11.35 -19.83 -0.59
N THR A 52 11.79 -19.43 0.60
CA THR A 52 10.93 -18.72 1.55
C THR A 52 10.87 -17.24 1.18
N LEU A 53 9.68 -16.77 0.84
CA LEU A 53 9.39 -15.36 0.62
C LEU A 53 8.79 -14.79 1.91
N THR A 54 9.36 -13.70 2.43
CA THR A 54 8.86 -13.04 3.64
C THR A 54 8.66 -11.55 3.41
N TRP A 55 7.74 -10.96 4.17
CA TRP A 55 7.51 -9.52 4.16
C TRP A 55 7.01 -9.05 5.53
N THR A 56 7.03 -7.74 5.75
CA THR A 56 6.46 -7.12 6.95
C THR A 56 5.15 -6.43 6.58
N ARG A 57 4.06 -6.83 7.25
CA ARG A 57 2.76 -6.17 7.15
C ARG A 57 2.84 -4.74 7.69
N ARG A 58 2.24 -3.78 6.99
CA ARG A 58 2.00 -2.43 7.52
C ARG A 58 0.56 -2.33 7.99
N SER A 59 0.33 -2.40 9.30
CA SER A 59 -0.97 -2.08 9.89
C SER A 59 -1.15 -0.56 9.97
N ARG A 60 -2.38 -0.11 9.69
CA ARG A 60 -2.87 1.21 10.09
C ARG A 60 -3.87 0.96 11.21
N ASP A 61 -3.37 0.52 12.36
CA ASP A 61 -4.26 0.30 13.49
C ASP A 61 -4.88 1.66 13.90
N PRO A 62 -6.20 1.88 13.78
CA PRO A 62 -6.83 3.12 14.24
C PRO A 62 -6.75 3.26 15.76
N ALA A 63 -6.48 2.16 16.49
CA ALA A 63 -6.32 2.18 17.94
C ALA A 63 -4.97 2.81 18.38
N ALA A 64 -4.03 3.05 17.46
CA ALA A 64 -2.75 3.65 17.78
C ALA A 64 -2.84 5.12 18.26
N ASP A 65 -3.96 5.82 17.98
CA ASP A 65 -4.22 7.19 18.40
C ASP A 65 -5.42 7.32 19.37
N SER A 66 -5.96 6.21 19.89
CA SER A 66 -7.14 6.23 20.76
C SER A 66 -6.75 6.13 22.24
N TRP A 67 -6.90 7.23 22.99
CA TRP A 67 -6.73 7.24 24.46
C TRP A 67 -8.01 6.86 25.22
N GLU A 68 -9.08 6.48 24.52
CA GLU A 68 -10.36 6.12 25.14
C GLU A 68 -10.68 4.64 24.92
N THR A 69 -10.67 3.90 26.03
CA THR A 69 -11.16 2.53 26.13
C THR A 69 -12.68 2.53 25.91
N THR A 70 -13.10 2.33 24.67
CA THR A 70 -14.40 1.74 24.35
C THR A 70 -14.13 0.56 23.43
N GLU A 71 -14.63 -0.59 23.87
CA GLU A 71 -14.52 -1.90 23.22
C GLU A 71 -14.86 -1.79 21.72
N VAL A 72 -13.82 -1.75 20.88
CA VAL A 72 -13.94 -1.88 19.43
C VAL A 72 -14.28 -3.34 19.16
N PRO A 73 -15.39 -3.69 18.50
CA PRO A 73 -15.61 -5.05 18.04
C PRO A 73 -14.39 -5.43 17.20
N LEU A 74 -13.59 -6.36 17.72
CA LEU A 74 -12.38 -6.85 17.09
C LEU A 74 -12.80 -7.59 15.82
N LEU A 75 -12.99 -6.84 14.75
CA LEU A 75 -12.99 -7.37 13.40
C LEU A 75 -11.52 -7.68 13.07
N ASP A 76 -10.97 -8.68 13.74
CA ASP A 76 -9.72 -9.34 13.38
C ASP A 76 -9.98 -10.02 12.03
N GLN A 77 -9.88 -9.22 10.96
CA GLN A 77 -10.02 -9.73 9.61
C GLN A 77 -8.83 -10.66 9.34
N PRO A 78 -9.06 -11.90 8.88
CA PRO A 78 -7.99 -12.86 8.69
C PRO A 78 -6.95 -12.28 7.74
N GLU A 79 -5.69 -12.39 8.15
CA GLU A 79 -4.58 -12.01 7.30
C GLU A 79 -4.56 -12.90 6.07
N ALA A 80 -4.69 -12.30 4.90
CA ALA A 80 -4.67 -13.00 3.62
C ALA A 80 -3.82 -12.19 2.63
N TRP A 81 -2.99 -12.89 1.88
CA TRP A 81 -2.04 -12.32 0.94
C TRP A 81 -2.09 -13.04 -0.39
N GLU A 82 -1.80 -12.29 -1.43
CA GLU A 82 -1.61 -12.79 -2.78
C GLU A 82 -0.23 -12.34 -3.28
N ILE A 83 0.55 -13.29 -3.77
CA ILE A 83 1.94 -13.11 -4.18
C ILE A 83 2.05 -13.52 -5.65
N ASP A 84 2.20 -12.54 -6.54
CA ASP A 84 2.49 -12.82 -7.94
C ASP A 84 4.00 -12.95 -8.15
N ILE A 85 4.38 -13.93 -8.95
CA ILE A 85 5.73 -14.13 -9.47
C ILE A 85 5.71 -13.80 -10.96
N PRO A 86 5.98 -12.54 -11.34
CA PRO A 86 6.05 -12.13 -12.74
C PRO A 86 7.38 -12.50 -13.40
N ASP A 87 7.29 -12.87 -14.67
CA ASP A 87 8.38 -12.89 -15.64
C ASP A 87 8.15 -11.77 -16.66
N GLY A 88 8.80 -10.63 -16.43
CA GLY A 88 8.55 -9.40 -17.19
C GLY A 88 7.13 -8.86 -16.98
N SER A 89 6.31 -8.92 -18.04
CA SER A 89 4.92 -8.46 -18.05
C SER A 89 3.91 -9.55 -17.69
N THR A 90 4.30 -10.83 -17.75
CA THR A 90 3.41 -11.97 -17.54
C THR A 90 3.56 -12.51 -16.13
N VAL A 91 2.46 -12.80 -15.45
CA VAL A 91 2.50 -13.50 -14.15
C VAL A 91 2.61 -14.99 -14.44
N LYS A 92 3.70 -15.63 -13.99
CA LYS A 92 3.88 -17.08 -14.12
C LYS A 92 3.07 -17.83 -13.06
N ARG A 93 3.03 -17.28 -11.85
CA ARG A 93 2.35 -17.88 -10.71
C ARG A 93 1.80 -16.84 -9.77
N THR A 94 0.69 -17.21 -9.14
CA THR A 94 0.11 -16.49 -8.01
C THR A 94 -0.01 -17.45 -6.84
N LEU A 95 0.65 -17.13 -5.73
CA LEU A 95 0.58 -17.87 -4.47
C LEU A 95 -0.33 -17.14 -3.49
N THR A 96 -0.98 -17.88 -2.59
CA THR A 96 -1.79 -17.32 -1.51
C THR A 96 -1.19 -17.66 -0.16
N ALA A 97 -1.19 -16.73 0.78
CA ALA A 97 -0.68 -16.96 2.13
C ALA A 97 -1.61 -16.39 3.21
N GLY A 98 -1.73 -17.10 4.33
CA GLY A 98 -2.48 -16.65 5.52
C GLY A 98 -1.63 -15.86 6.53
N THR A 99 -0.34 -15.73 6.27
CA THR A 99 0.63 -15.00 7.09
C THR A 99 1.61 -14.27 6.19
N ALA A 100 2.45 -13.39 6.76
CA ALA A 100 3.45 -12.62 6.02
C ALA A 100 4.67 -13.45 5.53
N THR A 101 4.45 -14.71 5.19
CA THR A 101 5.43 -15.65 4.64
C THR A 101 4.76 -16.64 3.68
N VAL A 102 5.46 -17.03 2.62
CA VAL A 102 5.02 -18.11 1.73
C VAL A 102 6.23 -18.88 1.22
N ALA A 103 6.09 -20.21 1.08
CA ALA A 103 7.08 -21.05 0.44
C ALA A 103 6.79 -21.15 -1.06
N TYR A 104 7.82 -20.91 -1.87
CA TYR A 104 7.81 -21.19 -3.31
C TYR A 104 8.55 -22.50 -3.53
N SER A 105 7.79 -23.57 -3.69
CA SER A 105 8.31 -24.93 -3.68
C SER A 105 9.22 -25.23 -4.87
N THR A 106 10.11 -26.21 -4.72
CA THR A 106 10.95 -26.68 -5.83
C THR A 106 10.14 -27.17 -7.04
N ASP A 107 9.04 -27.88 -6.83
CA ASP A 107 8.14 -28.32 -7.90
C ASP A 107 7.54 -27.13 -8.66
N ASP A 108 7.10 -26.11 -7.92
CA ASP A 108 6.55 -24.88 -8.52
C ASP A 108 7.61 -24.12 -9.32
N GLN A 109 8.84 -24.04 -8.79
CA GLN A 109 9.97 -23.45 -9.50
C GLN A 109 10.27 -24.20 -10.81
N VAL A 110 10.29 -25.53 -10.78
CA VAL A 110 10.56 -26.35 -11.97
C VAL A 110 9.44 -26.20 -13.00
N VAL A 111 8.17 -26.10 -12.60
CA VAL A 111 7.05 -25.85 -13.51
C VAL A 111 7.17 -24.47 -14.17
N ASP A 112 7.58 -23.45 -13.42
CA ASP A 112 7.58 -22.06 -13.90
C ASP A 112 8.85 -21.70 -14.69
N TRP A 113 9.99 -22.28 -14.33
CA TRP A 113 11.32 -21.93 -14.87
C TRP A 113 12.03 -23.09 -15.57
N GLY A 114 11.51 -24.32 -15.49
CA GLY A 114 12.17 -25.53 -15.98
C GLY A 114 13.31 -26.03 -15.10
N ALA A 115 13.66 -25.30 -14.05
CA ALA A 115 14.71 -25.62 -13.08
C ALA A 115 14.47 -24.85 -11.77
N THR A 116 15.12 -25.28 -10.69
CA THR A 116 15.14 -24.52 -9.41
C THR A 116 16.00 -23.26 -9.54
N LEU A 117 15.60 -22.17 -8.91
CA LEU A 117 16.37 -20.93 -8.91
C LEU A 117 17.52 -21.04 -7.90
N ALA A 118 18.73 -20.67 -8.32
CA ALA A 118 19.91 -20.73 -7.48
C ALA A 118 19.98 -19.53 -6.50
N PRO A 119 20.62 -19.68 -5.34
CA PRO A 119 21.03 -18.56 -4.51
C PRO A 119 21.81 -17.54 -5.34
N GLY A 120 21.53 -16.25 -5.14
CA GLY A 120 22.09 -15.14 -5.92
C GLY A 120 21.31 -14.76 -7.18
N ALA A 121 20.31 -15.55 -7.60
CA ALA A 121 19.47 -15.16 -8.73
C ALA A 121 18.47 -14.06 -8.34
N ALA A 122 18.06 -13.26 -9.34
CA ALA A 122 17.07 -12.20 -9.16
C ALA A 122 15.65 -12.74 -9.36
N LEU A 123 14.77 -12.48 -8.41
CA LEU A 123 13.36 -12.86 -8.43
C LEU A 123 12.49 -11.62 -8.20
N THR A 124 11.62 -11.30 -9.17
CA THR A 124 10.62 -10.25 -8.97
C THR A 124 9.36 -10.85 -8.36
N ILE A 125 8.85 -10.20 -7.31
CA ILE A 125 7.57 -10.58 -6.69
C ILE A 125 6.66 -9.36 -6.54
N ARG A 126 5.34 -9.61 -6.51
CA ARG A 126 4.31 -8.61 -6.18
C ARG A 126 3.45 -9.13 -5.06
N VAL A 127 3.51 -8.52 -3.89
CA VAL A 127 2.77 -8.94 -2.70
C VAL A 127 1.64 -7.96 -2.42
N ALA A 128 0.40 -8.43 -2.38
CA ALA A 128 -0.77 -7.64 -2.03
C ALA A 128 -1.51 -8.26 -0.85
N GLN A 129 -1.91 -7.43 0.11
CA GLN A 129 -2.83 -7.87 1.16
C GLN A 129 -4.24 -7.95 0.57
N LEU A 130 -4.96 -9.03 0.86
CA LEU A 130 -6.36 -9.18 0.52
C LEU A 130 -7.23 -8.61 1.64
N SER A 131 -8.21 -7.81 1.25
CA SER A 131 -9.29 -7.35 2.11
C SER A 131 -10.56 -8.11 1.75
N PRO A 132 -11.30 -8.68 2.73
CA PRO A 132 -12.55 -9.37 2.44
C PRO A 132 -13.64 -8.47 1.82
N SER A 133 -13.59 -7.16 2.10
CA SER A 133 -14.57 -6.18 1.60
C SER A 133 -14.11 -5.42 0.35
N LEU A 134 -12.80 -5.23 0.17
CA LEU A 134 -12.24 -4.44 -0.93
C LEU A 134 -11.48 -5.28 -1.96
N GLY A 135 -11.31 -6.58 -1.73
CA GLY A 135 -10.50 -7.47 -2.56
C GLY A 135 -9.00 -7.15 -2.44
N ARG A 136 -8.27 -7.30 -3.55
CA ARG A 136 -6.81 -7.12 -3.59
C ARG A 136 -6.41 -5.66 -3.32
N GLY A 137 -5.60 -5.47 -2.28
CA GLY A 137 -4.98 -4.20 -1.93
C GLY A 137 -3.91 -3.74 -2.93
N THR A 138 -3.26 -2.62 -2.62
CA THR A 138 -2.17 -2.12 -3.48
C THR A 138 -0.95 -3.04 -3.35
N PRO A 139 -0.46 -3.64 -4.45
CA PRO A 139 0.67 -4.55 -4.39
C PRO A 139 1.99 -3.81 -4.14
N ALA A 140 2.83 -4.35 -3.26
CA ALA A 140 4.25 -4.04 -3.20
C ALA A 140 4.99 -4.86 -4.26
N LYS A 141 5.70 -4.21 -5.19
CA LYS A 141 6.56 -4.89 -6.16
C LYS A 141 8.02 -4.69 -5.78
N ALA A 142 8.79 -5.79 -5.73
CA ALA A 142 10.23 -5.75 -5.51
C ALA A 142 10.94 -6.79 -6.38
N THR A 143 12.18 -6.48 -6.77
CA THR A 143 13.13 -7.46 -7.32
C THR A 143 14.10 -7.80 -6.22
N LEU A 144 14.14 -9.08 -5.84
CA LEU A 144 14.88 -9.61 -4.71
C LEU A 144 16.03 -10.47 -5.21
N THR A 145 17.17 -10.41 -4.56
CA THR A 145 18.22 -11.41 -4.72
C THR A 145 17.92 -12.55 -3.75
N ILE A 146 17.88 -13.78 -4.23
CA ILE A 146 17.68 -14.96 -3.38
C ILE A 146 18.92 -15.13 -2.49
N ALA A 147 18.74 -15.00 -1.18
CA ALA A 147 19.80 -15.17 -0.20
C ALA A 147 20.11 -16.65 0.05
#